data_AF-A0A1Y4BIW5-F1
#
_entry.id   AF-A0A1Y4BIW5-F1
#
_cell.length_a   1.000
_cell.length_b   1.000
_cell.length_c   1.000
_cell.angle_alpha   90.00
_cell.angle_beta   90.00
_cell.angle_gamma   90.00
#
_symmetry.space_group_name_H-M   'P 1'
#
loop_
_entity.id
_entity.type
_entity.pdbx_description
1 polymer ?
#
loop_
_entity_poly.entity_id
_entity_poly.type
_entity_poly.pdbx_seq_one_letter_code
_entity_poly.pdbx_strand_id
1 'polypeptide(L)'
;MAITPADIEQQTFSPSKHGYDTEEVDAFLEQLSSEVDAMLQKIADLKGRLTSTEQQLNAANAQIATLEERAAAAPVTQAAPMPSDALTASERQISQVLIVAQQSADKLLAEARDNAEKIRNDADAKAREVIRQALAEKQHELDEIDRLKQSREEFRTEYKKMLQHFIDDAEAVFPTQVSMSSVPNGSTAARAERPISAPTPVTPPVAPAVSAADFGDLD
;
A
#
# COMPACT_ATOMS: atom_id res chain seq x y z
N MET A 1 0.33 19.28 17.77
CA MET A 1 1.68 19.59 17.26
C MET A 1 1.91 18.62 16.11
N ALA A 2 1.70 19.07 14.88
CA ALA A 2 1.79 18.21 13.70
C ALA A 2 3.20 18.31 13.17
N ILE A 3 3.87 17.17 13.01
CA ILE A 3 5.13 17.06 12.29
C ILE A 3 4.84 17.53 10.85
N THR A 4 5.59 18.50 10.35
CA THR A 4 5.47 18.92 8.96
C THR A 4 6.32 18.02 8.06
N PRO A 5 5.97 17.87 6.77
CA PRO A 5 6.81 17.15 5.80
C PRO A 5 8.27 17.63 5.82
N ALA A 6 8.48 18.95 5.92
CA ALA A 6 9.80 19.56 6.03
C ALA A 6 10.55 19.17 7.33
N ASP A 7 9.84 18.93 8.43
CA ASP A 7 10.46 18.45 9.67
C ASP A 7 10.93 16.99 9.53
N ILE A 8 10.26 16.18 8.70
CA ILE A 8 10.62 14.77 8.44
C ILE A 8 11.88 14.70 7.60
N GLU A 9 11.98 15.54 6.56
CA GLU A 9 13.17 15.60 5.67
C GLU A 9 14.41 16.15 6.38
N GLN A 10 14.23 17.00 7.39
CA GLN A 10 15.33 17.56 8.18
C GLN A 10 15.72 16.69 9.39
N GLN A 11 15.02 15.58 9.61
CA GLN A 11 15.25 14.71 10.76
C GLN A 11 16.50 13.84 10.53
N THR A 12 17.54 14.05 11.35
CA THR A 12 18.76 13.24 11.31
C THR A 12 18.85 12.28 12.50
N PHE A 13 19.36 11.08 12.27
CA PHE A 13 19.59 10.07 13.31
C PHE A 13 21.09 9.76 13.49
N SER A 14 21.51 9.51 14.73
CA SER A 14 22.89 9.13 15.04
C SER A 14 23.15 7.64 14.74
N PRO A 15 24.29 7.27 14.12
CA PRO A 15 24.60 5.88 13.83
C PRO A 15 24.84 5.08 15.12
N SER A 16 24.32 3.84 15.15
CA SER A 16 24.46 2.90 16.27
C SER A 16 25.09 1.60 15.78
N LYS A 17 25.83 0.88 16.65
CA LYS A 17 26.55 -0.36 16.29
C LYS A 17 25.65 -1.50 15.77
N HIS A 18 24.35 -1.45 16.08
CA HIS A 18 23.32 -2.33 15.51
C HIS A 18 22.11 -1.46 15.18
N GLY A 19 22.26 -0.60 14.16
CA GLY A 19 21.22 0.32 13.69
C GLY A 19 20.57 -0.16 12.39
N TYR A 20 19.49 0.53 12.01
CA TYR A 20 18.91 0.41 10.69
C TYR A 20 19.86 0.96 9.62
N ASP A 21 19.69 0.51 8.37
CA ASP A 21 20.43 1.05 7.23
C ASP A 21 20.00 2.50 6.97
N THR A 22 20.97 3.41 6.87
CA THR A 22 20.70 4.83 6.63
C THR A 22 20.03 5.06 5.29
N GLU A 23 20.41 4.31 4.24
CA GLU A 23 19.81 4.49 2.90
C GLU A 23 18.34 4.06 2.88
N GLU A 24 18.01 2.98 3.59
CA GLU A 24 16.63 2.49 3.71
C GLU A 24 15.77 3.42 4.56
N VAL A 25 16.35 3.97 5.64
CA VAL A 25 15.67 4.98 6.48
C VAL A 25 15.41 6.25 5.68
N ASP A 26 16.39 6.75 4.92
CA ASP A 26 16.22 7.97 4.11
C ASP A 26 15.12 7.78 3.04
N ALA A 27 15.11 6.63 2.35
CA ALA A 27 14.04 6.30 1.40
C ALA A 27 12.65 6.22 2.07
N PHE A 28 12.57 5.67 3.28
CA PHE A 28 11.33 5.63 4.04
C PHE A 28 10.87 7.04 4.48
N LEU A 29 11.79 7.91 4.89
CA LEU A 29 11.47 9.28 5.30
C LEU A 29 10.97 10.12 4.11
N GLU A 30 11.53 9.94 2.91
CA GLU A 30 11.03 10.58 1.67
C GLU A 30 9.61 10.10 1.32
N GLN A 31 9.36 8.80 1.44
CA GLN A 31 8.01 8.26 1.26
C GLN A 31 7.02 8.81 2.32
N LEU A 32 7.47 8.91 3.57
CA LEU A 32 6.66 9.43 4.68
C LEU A 32 6.39 10.92 4.52
N SER A 33 7.37 11.74 4.10
CA SER A 33 7.17 13.16 3.85
C SER A 33 6.15 13.38 2.73
N SER A 34 6.26 12.62 1.63
CA SER A 34 5.32 12.66 0.51
C SER A 34 3.88 12.30 0.92
N GLU A 35 3.69 11.24 1.70
CA GLU A 35 2.36 10.83 2.14
C GLU A 35 1.75 11.83 3.14
N VAL A 36 2.56 12.40 4.04
CA VAL A 36 2.12 13.45 4.96
C VAL A 36 1.71 14.71 4.20
N ASP A 37 2.45 15.10 3.16
CA ASP A 37 2.08 16.22 2.28
C ASP A 37 0.75 15.95 1.57
N ALA A 38 0.59 14.76 0.97
CA ALA A 38 -0.65 14.35 0.34
C ALA A 38 -1.84 14.36 1.34
N MET A 39 -1.60 13.96 2.59
CA MET A 39 -2.59 13.98 3.66
C MET A 39 -2.98 15.41 4.06
N LEU A 40 -2.00 16.32 4.20
CA LEU A 40 -2.25 17.72 4.48
C LEU A 40 -3.03 18.40 3.35
N GLN A 41 -2.72 18.06 2.09
CA GLN A 41 -3.45 18.54 0.93
C GLN A 41 -4.90 18.05 0.92
N LYS A 42 -5.14 16.77 1.26
CA LYS A 42 -6.49 16.22 1.45
C LYS A 42 -7.25 16.94 2.56
N ILE A 43 -6.59 17.25 3.69
CA ILE A 43 -7.22 18.00 4.79
C ILE A 43 -7.61 19.41 4.33
N ALA A 44 -6.74 20.08 3.56
CA ALA A 44 -7.03 21.39 3.01
C ALA A 44 -8.23 21.36 2.05
N ASP A 45 -8.28 20.40 1.13
CA ASP A 45 -9.42 20.20 0.21
C ASP A 45 -10.71 19.91 0.97
N LEU A 46 -10.69 18.96 1.90
CA LEU A 46 -11.86 18.59 2.71
C LEU A 46 -12.38 19.77 3.53
N LYS A 47 -11.48 20.55 4.16
CA LYS A 47 -11.89 21.77 4.87
C LYS A 47 -12.49 22.80 3.92
N GLY A 48 -11.91 23.01 2.74
CA GLY A 48 -12.47 23.89 1.71
C GLY A 48 -13.87 23.48 1.28
N ARG A 49 -14.08 22.18 1.03
CA ARG A 49 -15.39 21.61 0.70
C ARG A 49 -16.39 21.74 1.84
N LEU A 50 -15.96 21.52 3.08
CA LEU A 50 -16.78 21.71 4.27
C LEU A 50 -17.27 23.16 4.35
N THR A 51 -16.35 24.13 4.30
CA THR A 51 -16.71 25.55 4.36
C THR A 51 -17.62 25.96 3.20
N SER A 52 -17.38 25.46 1.99
CA SER A 52 -18.25 25.72 0.84
C SER A 52 -19.66 25.16 1.05
N THR A 53 -19.77 23.94 1.58
CA THR A 53 -21.07 23.30 1.85
C THR A 53 -21.81 23.99 2.99
N GLU A 54 -21.11 24.40 4.05
CA GLU A 54 -21.67 25.18 5.15
C GLU A 54 -22.21 26.53 4.68
N GLN A 55 -21.48 27.22 3.79
CA GLN A 55 -21.96 28.47 3.17
C GLN A 55 -23.20 28.25 2.31
N GLN A 56 -23.25 27.18 1.51
CA GLN A 56 -24.43 26.83 0.72
C GLN A 56 -25.65 26.54 1.62
N LEU A 57 -25.44 25.83 2.72
CA LEU A 57 -26.51 25.50 3.67
C LEU A 57 -27.04 26.75 4.38
N ASN A 58 -26.15 27.67 4.78
CA ASN A 58 -26.56 28.95 5.33
C ASN A 58 -27.34 29.80 4.31
N ALA A 59 -26.91 29.84 3.05
CA ALA A 59 -27.62 30.54 1.99
C ALA A 59 -29.00 29.93 1.72
N ALA A 60 -29.12 28.60 1.72
CA ALA A 60 -30.39 27.91 1.58
C ALA A 60 -31.33 28.19 2.77
N ASN A 61 -30.81 28.16 4.00
CA ASN A 61 -31.60 28.49 5.19
C ASN A 61 -32.10 29.94 5.17
N ALA A 62 -31.28 30.89 4.71
CA ALA A 62 -31.71 32.28 4.54
C ALA A 62 -32.82 32.40 3.49
N GLN A 63 -32.75 31.65 2.38
CA GLN A 63 -33.83 31.60 1.39
C GLN A 63 -35.13 31.05 1.99
N ILE A 64 -35.06 29.98 2.78
CA ILE A 64 -36.22 29.42 3.49
C ILE A 64 -36.83 30.48 4.42
N ALA A 65 -36.04 31.16 5.24
CA ALA A 65 -36.53 32.20 6.14
C ALA A 65 -37.22 33.35 5.38
N THR A 66 -36.68 33.77 4.24
CA THR A 66 -37.32 34.81 3.41
C THR A 66 -38.65 34.35 2.78
N LEU A 67 -38.76 33.06 2.42
CA LEU A 67 -39.99 32.49 1.91
C LEU A 67 -41.06 32.38 3.01
N GLU A 68 -40.65 32.01 4.23
CA GLU A 68 -41.52 31.98 5.41
C GLU A 68 -42.01 33.38 5.78
N GLU A 69 -41.14 34.38 5.80
CA GLU A 69 -41.52 35.77 6.10
C GLU A 69 -42.43 36.36 5.01
N ARG A 70 -42.21 36.00 3.74
CA ARG A 70 -43.12 36.35 2.65
C ARG A 70 -44.47 35.65 2.76
N ALA A 71 -44.52 34.42 3.27
CA ALA A 71 -45.77 33.71 3.56
C ALA A 71 -46.50 34.32 4.77
N ALA A 72 -45.77 34.84 5.76
CA ALA A 72 -46.32 35.50 6.94
C ALA A 72 -46.76 36.95 6.69
N ALA A 73 -46.15 37.66 5.74
CA ALA A 73 -46.46 39.05 5.38
C ALA A 73 -47.59 39.20 4.35
N ALA A 74 -48.19 38.10 3.89
CA ALA A 74 -49.44 38.16 3.13
C ALA A 74 -50.52 38.79 4.04
N PRO A 75 -51.19 39.89 3.63
CA PRO A 75 -52.12 40.60 4.49
C PRO A 75 -53.30 39.70 4.85
N VAL A 76 -53.35 39.27 6.10
CA VAL A 76 -54.55 38.75 6.77
C VAL A 76 -55.56 39.89 6.93
N THR A 77 -56.16 40.29 5.81
CA THR A 77 -57.28 41.23 5.81
C THR A 77 -58.49 40.48 6.34
N GLN A 78 -58.83 40.80 7.59
CA GLN A 78 -60.12 40.67 8.28
C GLN A 78 -61.02 39.47 7.95
N ALA A 79 -61.42 38.77 9.02
CA ALA A 79 -62.54 37.84 9.05
C ALA A 79 -63.83 38.44 8.46
N ALA A 80 -64.02 38.28 7.15
CA ALA A 80 -65.31 38.16 6.52
C ALA A 80 -65.66 36.66 6.47
N PRO A 81 -66.94 36.26 6.54
CA PRO A 81 -67.33 34.86 6.57
C PRO A 81 -66.66 34.12 5.40
N MET A 82 -65.88 33.09 5.73
CA MET A 82 -65.12 32.32 4.74
C MET A 82 -66.09 31.84 3.64
N PRO A 83 -65.83 32.14 2.36
CA PRO A 83 -66.45 31.39 1.29
C PRO A 83 -65.93 29.96 1.39
N SER A 84 -66.83 28.98 1.31
CA SER A 84 -66.55 27.54 1.28
C SER A 84 -65.48 27.15 0.23
N ASP A 85 -65.22 28.02 -0.75
CA ASP A 85 -64.19 27.89 -1.76
C ASP A 85 -62.76 27.90 -1.22
N ALA A 86 -62.48 28.54 -0.07
CA ALA A 86 -61.11 28.59 0.47
C ALA A 86 -60.67 27.23 1.06
N LEU A 87 -61.59 26.49 1.69
CA LEU A 87 -61.35 25.13 2.19
C LEU A 87 -61.16 24.14 1.02
N THR A 88 -61.99 24.24 -0.02
CA THR A 88 -61.85 23.35 -1.20
C THR A 88 -60.61 23.69 -2.05
N ALA A 89 -60.20 24.96 -2.12
CA ALA A 89 -58.94 25.36 -2.73
C ALA A 89 -57.72 24.81 -1.96
N SER A 90 -57.78 24.83 -0.62
CA SER A 90 -56.75 24.27 0.25
C SER A 90 -56.67 22.74 0.14
N GLU A 91 -57.80 22.03 0.10
CA GLU A 91 -57.85 20.58 -0.15
C GLU A 91 -57.28 20.19 -1.52
N ARG A 92 -57.56 20.97 -2.57
CA ARG A 92 -56.96 20.78 -3.90
C ARG A 92 -55.45 21.03 -3.90
N GLN A 93 -54.98 22.03 -3.16
CA GLN A 93 -53.54 22.28 -3.02
C GLN A 93 -52.84 21.17 -2.23
N ILE A 94 -53.41 20.69 -1.14
CA ILE A 94 -52.85 19.59 -0.34
C ILE A 94 -52.79 18.30 -1.18
N SER A 95 -53.86 17.97 -1.90
CA SER A 95 -53.86 16.81 -2.80
C SER A 95 -52.84 16.95 -3.94
N GLN A 96 -52.70 18.13 -4.53
CA GLN A 96 -51.65 18.40 -5.53
C GLN A 96 -50.24 18.24 -4.94
N VAL A 97 -50.00 18.73 -3.71
CA VAL A 97 -48.72 18.60 -3.01
C VAL A 97 -48.42 17.14 -2.70
N LEU A 98 -49.41 16.36 -2.24
CA LEU A 98 -49.23 14.92 -1.99
C LEU A 98 -48.90 14.14 -3.27
N ILE A 99 -49.53 14.48 -4.40
CA ILE A 99 -49.22 13.86 -5.69
C ILE A 99 -47.78 14.18 -6.12
N VAL A 100 -47.36 15.45 -6.02
CA VAL A 100 -45.99 15.86 -6.38
C VAL A 100 -44.96 15.25 -5.42
N ALA A 101 -45.27 15.18 -4.13
CA ALA A 101 -44.42 14.54 -3.14
C ALA A 101 -44.26 13.04 -3.41
N GLN A 102 -45.34 12.34 -3.76
CA GLN A 102 -45.31 10.92 -4.12
C GLN A 102 -44.50 10.71 -5.41
N GLN A 103 -44.74 11.51 -6.45
CA GLN A 103 -43.98 11.46 -7.69
C GLN A 103 -42.49 11.73 -7.47
N SER A 104 -42.15 12.66 -6.57
CA SER A 104 -40.78 12.96 -6.19
C SER A 104 -40.13 11.79 -5.46
N ALA A 105 -40.85 11.15 -4.53
CA ALA A 105 -40.38 9.96 -3.83
C ALA A 105 -40.13 8.78 -4.79
N ASP A 106 -41.04 8.55 -5.74
CA ASP A 106 -40.91 7.51 -6.76
C ASP A 106 -39.70 7.76 -7.67
N LYS A 107 -39.46 9.03 -8.03
CA LYS A 107 -38.28 9.44 -8.80
C LYS A 107 -36.98 9.22 -8.02
N LEU A 108 -36.95 9.58 -6.74
CA LEU A 108 -35.80 9.34 -5.85
C LEU A 108 -35.49 7.84 -5.71
N LEU A 109 -36.52 7.01 -5.59
CA LEU A 109 -36.37 5.56 -5.54
C LEU A 109 -35.83 4.99 -6.86
N ALA A 110 -36.28 5.49 -8.01
CA ALA A 110 -35.76 5.10 -9.31
C ALA A 110 -34.29 5.49 -9.48
N GLU A 111 -33.93 6.73 -9.15
CA GLU A 111 -32.55 7.21 -9.23
C GLU A 111 -31.62 6.47 -8.27
N ALA A 112 -32.07 6.17 -7.05
CA ALA A 112 -31.31 5.38 -6.09
C ALA A 112 -31.07 3.94 -6.59
N ARG A 113 -32.07 3.33 -7.23
CA ARG A 113 -31.93 1.99 -7.83
C ARG A 113 -30.95 2.00 -9.01
N ASP A 114 -31.07 2.96 -9.92
CA ASP A 114 -30.15 3.09 -11.05
C ASP A 114 -28.71 3.31 -10.59
N ASN A 115 -28.51 4.17 -9.59
CA ASN A 115 -27.18 4.40 -9.02
C ASN A 115 -26.64 3.16 -8.30
N ALA A 116 -27.47 2.44 -7.55
CA ALA A 116 -27.07 1.18 -6.93
C ALA A 116 -26.67 0.13 -7.97
N GLU A 117 -27.40 0.03 -9.09
CA GLU A 117 -27.08 -0.87 -10.18
C GLU A 117 -25.77 -0.49 -10.88
N LYS A 118 -25.54 0.80 -11.13
CA LYS A 118 -24.24 1.29 -11.64
C LYS A 118 -23.09 0.95 -10.72
N ILE A 119 -23.23 1.21 -9.41
CA ILE A 119 -22.19 0.88 -8.42
C ILE A 119 -21.89 -0.61 -8.42
N ARG A 120 -22.92 -1.47 -8.49
CA ARG A 120 -22.74 -2.92 -8.57
C ARG A 120 -22.01 -3.34 -9.84
N ASN A 121 -22.42 -2.81 -10.99
CA ASN A 121 -21.80 -3.14 -12.27
C ASN A 121 -20.34 -2.66 -12.33
N ASP A 122 -20.04 -1.48 -11.82
CA ASP A 122 -18.68 -0.93 -11.73
C ASP A 122 -17.81 -1.75 -10.76
N ALA A 123 -18.37 -2.17 -9.62
CA ALA A 123 -17.68 -3.03 -8.68
C ALA A 123 -17.39 -4.41 -9.28
N ASP A 124 -18.36 -5.01 -9.98
CA ASP A 124 -18.18 -6.29 -10.66
C ASP A 124 -17.15 -6.18 -11.79
N ALA A 125 -17.13 -5.08 -12.54
CA ALA A 125 -16.13 -4.82 -13.56
C ALA A 125 -14.73 -4.67 -12.97
N LYS A 126 -14.58 -3.90 -11.88
CA LYS A 126 -13.31 -3.75 -11.16
C LYS A 126 -12.84 -5.06 -10.56
N ALA A 127 -13.73 -5.85 -9.95
CA ALA A 127 -13.38 -7.15 -9.39
C ALA A 127 -12.84 -8.09 -10.47
N ARG A 128 -13.48 -8.12 -11.65
CA ARG A 128 -12.99 -8.91 -12.79
C ARG A 128 -11.63 -8.45 -13.29
N GLU A 129 -11.39 -7.14 -13.32
CA GLU A 129 -10.10 -6.60 -13.73
C GLU A 129 -8.99 -6.93 -12.74
N VAL A 130 -9.24 -6.77 -11.43
CA VAL A 130 -8.29 -7.16 -10.38
C VAL A 130 -7.97 -8.64 -10.46
N ILE A 131 -8.95 -9.52 -10.66
CA ILE A 131 -8.72 -10.95 -10.83
C ILE A 131 -7.86 -11.23 -12.06
N ARG A 132 -8.15 -10.56 -13.19
CA ARG A 132 -7.36 -10.72 -14.42
C ARG A 132 -5.92 -10.28 -14.22
N GLN A 133 -5.71 -9.12 -13.60
CA GLN A 133 -4.39 -8.60 -13.29
C GLN A 133 -3.63 -9.55 -12.35
N ALA A 134 -4.25 -10.00 -11.26
CA ALA A 134 -3.62 -10.94 -10.32
C ALA A 134 -3.24 -12.28 -10.98
N LEU A 135 -4.05 -12.78 -11.92
CA LEU A 135 -3.71 -13.98 -12.68
C LEU A 135 -2.54 -13.75 -13.66
N ALA A 136 -2.47 -12.57 -14.29
CA ALA A 136 -1.36 -12.20 -15.16
C ALA A 136 -0.05 -12.02 -14.37
N GLU A 137 -0.11 -11.35 -13.22
CA GLU A 137 1.02 -11.20 -12.29
C GLU A 137 1.50 -12.57 -11.79
N LYS A 138 0.58 -13.45 -11.38
CA LYS A 138 0.93 -14.84 -11.02
C LYS A 138 1.67 -15.55 -12.15
N GLN A 139 1.20 -15.42 -13.40
CA GLN A 139 1.87 -16.09 -14.52
C GLN A 139 3.26 -15.51 -14.75
N HIS A 140 3.39 -14.18 -14.70
CA HIS A 140 4.67 -13.49 -14.81
C HIS A 140 5.67 -13.94 -13.71
N GLU A 141 5.22 -14.07 -12.46
CA GLU A 141 6.06 -14.58 -11.38
C GLU A 141 6.53 -16.03 -11.62
N LEU A 142 5.65 -16.89 -12.14
CA LEU A 142 6.04 -18.26 -12.50
C LEU A 142 7.11 -18.28 -13.60
N ASP A 143 6.95 -17.44 -14.62
CA ASP A 143 7.92 -17.33 -15.71
C ASP A 143 9.28 -16.79 -15.21
N GLU A 144 9.28 -15.80 -14.31
CA GLU A 144 10.49 -15.27 -13.68
C GLU A 144 11.16 -16.29 -12.76
N ILE A 145 10.39 -17.09 -12.01
CA ILE A 145 10.92 -18.21 -11.22
C ILE A 145 11.65 -19.21 -12.13
N ASP A 146 11.07 -19.57 -13.26
CA ASP A 146 11.67 -20.54 -14.18
C ASP A 146 12.91 -19.97 -14.88
N ARG A 147 12.87 -18.69 -15.27
CA ARG A 147 14.04 -17.95 -15.75
C ARG A 147 15.18 -17.94 -14.72
N LEU A 148 14.86 -17.68 -13.45
CA LEU A 148 15.86 -17.63 -12.37
C LEU A 148 16.46 -19.02 -12.10
N LYS A 149 15.64 -20.08 -12.15
CA LYS A 149 16.14 -21.47 -12.06
C LYS A 149 17.09 -21.81 -13.20
N GLN A 150 16.76 -21.41 -14.43
CA GLN A 150 17.61 -21.62 -15.60
C GLN A 150 18.93 -20.87 -15.44
N SER A 151 18.88 -19.57 -15.09
CA SER A 151 20.08 -18.76 -14.83
C SER A 151 20.97 -19.37 -13.73
N ARG A 152 20.38 -19.90 -12.66
CA ARG A 152 21.12 -20.62 -11.60
C ARG A 152 21.82 -21.87 -12.14
N GLU A 153 21.16 -22.64 -12.99
CA GLU A 153 21.73 -23.86 -13.58
C GLU A 153 22.84 -23.56 -14.60
N GLU A 154 22.66 -22.51 -15.41
CA GLU A 154 23.69 -21.98 -16.30
C GLU A 154 24.90 -21.49 -15.51
N PHE A 155 24.70 -20.67 -14.48
CA PHE A 155 25.78 -20.20 -13.61
C PHE A 155 26.52 -21.37 -12.95
N ARG A 156 25.80 -22.37 -12.44
CA ARG A 156 26.41 -23.59 -11.88
C ARG A 156 27.28 -24.31 -12.91
N THR A 157 26.81 -24.40 -14.15
CA THR A 157 27.52 -25.07 -15.24
C THR A 157 28.79 -24.30 -15.62
N GLU A 158 28.69 -22.99 -15.79
CA GLU A 158 29.84 -22.12 -16.09
C GLU A 158 30.85 -22.10 -14.95
N TYR A 159 30.40 -22.05 -13.70
CA TYR A 159 31.27 -22.14 -12.52
C TYR A 159 32.02 -23.47 -12.47
N LYS A 160 31.35 -24.59 -12.76
CA LYS A 160 32.00 -25.91 -12.85
C LYS A 160 33.05 -25.94 -13.96
N LYS A 161 32.75 -25.39 -15.14
CA LYS A 161 33.72 -25.32 -16.25
C LYS A 161 34.94 -24.48 -15.86
N MET A 162 34.73 -23.33 -15.23
CA MET A 162 35.81 -22.46 -14.75
C MET A 162 36.72 -23.20 -13.75
N LEU A 163 36.14 -23.90 -12.78
CA LEU A 163 36.92 -24.71 -11.83
C LEU A 163 37.68 -25.84 -12.52
N GLN A 164 37.06 -26.52 -13.49
CA GLN A 164 37.73 -27.57 -14.26
C GLN A 164 38.93 -27.01 -15.03
N HIS A 165 38.77 -25.85 -15.69
CA HIS A 165 39.86 -25.18 -16.38
C HIS A 165 41.01 -24.82 -15.41
N PHE A 166 40.71 -24.32 -14.22
CA PHE A 166 41.75 -24.05 -13.22
C PHE A 166 42.47 -25.30 -12.73
N ILE A 167 41.77 -26.44 -12.62
CA ILE A 167 42.38 -27.72 -12.27
C ILE A 167 43.29 -28.21 -13.40
N ASP A 168 42.79 -28.20 -14.65
CA ASP A 168 43.52 -28.64 -15.82
C ASP A 168 44.80 -27.80 -16.04
N ASP A 169 44.71 -26.48 -15.85
CA ASP A 169 45.87 -25.57 -15.88
C ASP A 169 46.89 -25.88 -14.78
N ALA A 170 46.43 -26.14 -13.55
CA ALA A 170 47.30 -26.48 -12.44
C ALA A 170 48.04 -27.82 -12.68
N GLU A 171 47.36 -28.82 -13.23
CA GLU A 171 47.97 -30.10 -13.63
C GLU A 171 48.99 -29.91 -14.77
N ALA A 172 48.72 -29.01 -15.72
CA ALA A 172 49.64 -28.70 -16.81
C ALA A 172 50.93 -28.01 -16.32
N VAL A 173 50.83 -27.12 -15.32
CA VAL A 173 51.98 -26.41 -14.71
C VAL A 173 52.77 -27.31 -13.75
N PHE A 174 52.11 -28.28 -13.11
CA PHE A 174 52.74 -29.29 -12.25
C PHE A 174 52.62 -30.68 -12.88
N PRO A 175 53.34 -30.97 -13.99
CA PRO A 175 53.38 -32.31 -14.53
C PRO A 175 53.90 -33.23 -13.42
N THR A 176 53.21 -34.36 -13.24
CA THR A 176 53.38 -35.35 -12.18
C THR A 176 54.82 -35.92 -12.16
N GLN A 177 55.81 -35.14 -11.71
CA GLN A 177 57.19 -35.59 -11.46
C GLN A 177 57.31 -36.48 -10.22
N VAL A 178 56.18 -36.95 -9.67
CA VAL A 178 56.13 -37.78 -8.46
C VAL A 178 55.86 -39.26 -8.78
N SER A 179 55.69 -39.64 -10.05
CA SER A 179 55.66 -41.05 -10.44
C SER A 179 56.96 -41.42 -11.15
N MET A 180 57.79 -42.25 -10.49
CA MET A 180 59.08 -42.81 -10.94
C MET A 180 60.36 -42.09 -10.47
N SER A 181 60.63 -42.03 -9.16
CA SER A 181 62.01 -42.01 -8.61
C SER A 181 62.06 -42.40 -7.12
N SER A 182 62.28 -43.69 -6.88
CA SER A 182 62.97 -44.33 -5.74
C SER A 182 62.63 -43.99 -4.27
N VAL A 183 62.11 -45.00 -3.57
CA VAL A 183 62.20 -45.24 -2.11
C VAL A 183 63.56 -45.94 -1.81
N PRO A 184 64.17 -46.05 -0.59
CA PRO A 184 64.01 -45.40 0.74
C PRO A 184 65.33 -44.88 1.40
N ASN A 185 65.18 -44.30 2.61
CA ASN A 185 66.03 -44.45 3.81
C ASN A 185 66.90 -43.26 4.25
N GLY A 186 66.82 -42.93 5.55
CA GLY A 186 67.89 -42.25 6.28
C GLY A 186 67.51 -40.99 7.07
N SER A 187 67.05 -41.19 8.31
CA SER A 187 67.08 -40.33 9.50
C SER A 187 67.70 -38.93 9.41
N THR A 188 67.03 -37.92 9.97
CA THR A 188 67.42 -37.31 11.27
C THR A 188 66.46 -36.20 11.67
N ALA A 189 65.98 -36.29 12.91
CA ALA A 189 65.24 -35.25 13.60
C ALA A 189 66.17 -34.08 13.93
N ALA A 190 65.82 -32.87 13.49
CA ALA A 190 66.36 -31.64 14.04
C ALA A 190 65.22 -30.63 14.17
N ARG A 191 64.77 -30.50 15.43
CA ARG A 191 63.86 -29.48 15.94
C ARG A 191 64.48 -28.09 15.74
N ALA A 192 63.78 -27.21 15.04
CA ALA A 192 64.00 -25.77 15.08
C ALA A 192 62.64 -25.06 15.19
N GLU A 193 62.32 -24.65 16.40
CA GLU A 193 61.15 -23.83 16.75
C GLU A 193 61.37 -22.39 16.30
N ARG A 194 60.42 -21.82 15.54
CA ARG A 194 59.97 -20.41 15.62
C ARG A 194 58.51 -20.28 15.14
N PRO A 195 57.74 -19.32 15.66
CA PRO A 195 56.29 -19.45 15.82
C PRO A 195 55.50 -18.97 14.59
N ILE A 196 54.44 -19.69 14.25
CA ILE A 196 53.41 -19.26 13.30
C ILE A 196 52.11 -19.00 14.06
N SER A 197 51.64 -17.75 13.96
CA SER A 197 50.35 -17.29 14.46
C SER A 197 49.19 -18.11 13.90
N ALA A 198 48.26 -18.49 14.77
CA ALA A 198 47.04 -19.20 14.44
C ALA A 198 46.07 -18.36 13.59
N PRO A 199 45.45 -18.94 12.54
CA PRO A 199 44.11 -18.55 12.11
C PRO A 199 43.07 -19.46 12.78
N THR A 200 42.03 -18.83 13.31
CA THR A 200 40.84 -19.43 13.91
C THR A 200 40.02 -20.27 12.91
N PRO A 201 39.30 -21.32 13.38
CA PRO A 201 38.40 -22.08 12.53
C PRO A 201 37.09 -21.32 12.28
N VAL A 202 36.68 -21.22 11.01
CA VAL A 202 35.38 -20.69 10.59
C VAL A 202 34.37 -21.84 10.62
N THR A 203 33.34 -21.72 11.45
CA THR A 203 32.19 -22.64 11.51
C THR A 203 31.21 -22.37 10.36
N PRO A 204 30.57 -23.40 9.78
CA PRO A 204 29.54 -23.23 8.74
C PRO A 204 28.18 -22.79 9.32
N PRO A 205 27.35 -22.06 8.54
CA PRO A 205 26.03 -21.60 9.00
C PRO A 205 24.99 -22.74 9.00
N VAL A 206 24.27 -22.86 10.11
CA VAL A 206 23.07 -23.70 10.27
C VAL A 206 21.84 -22.93 9.77
N ALA A 207 21.01 -23.62 8.97
CA ALA A 207 19.74 -23.15 8.43
C ALA A 207 18.71 -22.82 9.54
N PRO A 208 17.72 -21.95 9.27
CA PRO A 208 16.73 -21.55 10.28
C PRO A 208 15.71 -22.66 10.51
N ALA A 209 15.62 -23.11 11.77
CA ALA A 209 14.50 -23.91 12.27
C ALA A 209 13.35 -22.95 12.63
N VAL A 210 12.20 -23.19 11.99
CA VAL A 210 10.89 -22.63 12.35
C VAL A 210 10.37 -23.29 13.63
N SER A 211 10.03 -22.46 14.63
CA SER A 211 9.14 -22.78 15.76
C SER A 211 8.39 -21.47 16.05
N ALA A 212 7.10 -21.29 15.73
CA ALA A 212 5.92 -21.96 16.27
C ALA A 212 5.89 -21.92 17.82
N ALA A 213 5.09 -20.97 18.33
CA ALA A 213 4.49 -20.85 19.67
C ALA A 213 4.91 -19.60 20.45
N ASP A 214 4.15 -18.51 20.29
CA ASP A 214 3.84 -17.62 21.42
C ASP A 214 2.48 -16.94 21.18
N PHE A 215 1.41 -17.70 21.44
CA PHE A 215 0.06 -17.19 21.64
C PHE A 215 -0.24 -17.45 23.12
N GLY A 216 -0.19 -16.42 23.96
CA GLY A 216 -0.47 -16.61 25.37
C GLY A 216 -0.09 -15.47 26.31
N ASP A 217 -0.47 -14.24 26.00
CA ASP A 217 -0.74 -13.26 27.05
C ASP A 217 -1.65 -12.16 26.48
N LEU A 218 -2.93 -12.19 26.85
CA LEU A 218 -3.94 -11.12 26.82
C LEU A 218 -5.32 -11.74 27.14
N ASP A 219 -5.59 -11.91 28.43
CA ASP A 219 -6.94 -11.81 29.03
C ASP A 219 -6.83 -10.87 30.25
#